data_AF-A0AB39ASR1-F1
#
_entry.id   AF-A0AB39ASR1-F1
#
_cell.length_a   1.000
_cell.length_b   1.000
_cell.length_c   1.000
_cell.angle_alpha   90.00
_cell.angle_beta   90.00
_cell.angle_gamma   90.00
#
_symmetry.space_group_name_H-M   'P 1'
#
loop_
_entity.id
_entity.type
_entity.pdbx_description
1 polymer ?
#
loop_
_entity_poly.entity_id
_entity_poly.type
_entity_poly.pdbx_seq_one_letter_code
_entity_poly.pdbx_strand_id
1 'polypeptide(L)'
;MNSVLLMEHSQKYAAQKMEQLLSTMEDAIHESNWYEVKSADKQLLALYAQLQSMPWFSSMKTEQDNLKARYADLIELVSQKQAAIKVQMQRHQEDKEGLLAYEKVQQGLSL
;
A
#
# COMPACT_ATOMS: atom_id res chain seq x y z
N MET A 1 32.26 -2.04 -25.84
CA MET A 1 31.07 -2.93 -25.92
C MET A 1 30.58 -3.47 -24.57
N ASN A 2 31.41 -3.58 -23.51
CA ASN A 2 30.97 -4.12 -22.20
C ASN A 2 30.12 -3.17 -21.33
N SER A 3 30.27 -1.85 -21.43
CA SER A 3 29.60 -0.91 -20.49
C SER A 3 28.10 -0.72 -20.75
N VAL A 4 27.65 -0.87 -22.00
CA VAL A 4 26.23 -0.72 -22.37
C VAL A 4 25.42 -1.91 -21.86
N LEU A 5 25.92 -3.14 -22.07
CA LEU A 5 25.28 -4.36 -21.57
C LEU A 5 25.16 -4.34 -20.03
N LEU A 6 26.22 -3.90 -19.33
CA LEU A 6 26.20 -3.80 -17.87
C LEU A 6 25.16 -2.76 -17.37
N MET A 7 24.99 -1.67 -18.09
CA MET A 7 23.97 -0.65 -17.82
C MET A 7 22.55 -1.18 -18.04
N GLU A 8 22.30 -1.86 -19.15
CA GLU A 8 21.00 -2.49 -19.45
C GLU A 8 20.62 -3.53 -18.38
N HIS A 9 21.57 -4.36 -17.94
CA HIS A 9 21.34 -5.29 -16.84
C HIS A 9 21.02 -4.58 -15.53
N SER A 10 21.70 -3.48 -15.23
CA SER A 10 21.47 -2.69 -14.01
C SER A 10 20.08 -2.03 -14.00
N GLN A 11 19.66 -1.48 -15.13
CA GLN A 11 18.32 -0.90 -15.30
C GLN A 11 17.23 -1.96 -15.14
N LYS A 12 17.39 -3.10 -15.81
CA LYS A 12 16.43 -4.21 -15.71
C LYS A 12 16.30 -4.73 -14.28
N TYR A 13 17.42 -4.89 -13.59
CA TYR A 13 17.42 -5.30 -12.18
C TYR A 13 16.70 -4.28 -11.30
N ALA A 14 16.98 -2.99 -11.47
CA ALA A 14 16.32 -1.93 -10.72
C ALA A 14 14.79 -1.94 -10.94
N ALA A 15 14.35 -2.05 -12.19
CA ALA A 15 12.93 -2.13 -12.54
C ALA A 15 12.24 -3.33 -11.89
N GLN A 16 12.86 -4.52 -11.98
CA GLN A 16 12.35 -5.75 -11.36
C GLN A 16 12.25 -5.62 -9.84
N LYS A 17 13.25 -4.98 -9.20
CA LYS A 17 13.25 -4.84 -7.74
C LYS A 17 12.18 -3.86 -7.26
N MET A 18 11.98 -2.74 -7.97
CA MET A 18 10.88 -1.81 -7.68
C MET A 18 9.52 -2.50 -7.83
N GLU A 19 9.32 -3.25 -8.91
CA GLU A 19 8.09 -3.99 -9.17
C GLU A 19 7.83 -5.07 -8.11
N GLN A 20 8.86 -5.79 -7.69
CA GLN A 20 8.75 -6.77 -6.60
C GLN A 20 8.25 -6.11 -5.31
N LEU A 21 8.84 -4.97 -4.92
CA LEU A 21 8.47 -4.26 -3.69
C LEU A 21 7.03 -3.74 -3.74
N LEU A 22 6.58 -3.23 -4.89
CA LEU A 22 5.20 -2.80 -5.09
C LEU A 22 4.23 -3.98 -4.97
N SER A 23 4.54 -5.14 -5.58
CA SER A 23 3.71 -6.34 -5.43
C SER A 23 3.67 -6.84 -3.99
N THR A 24 4.80 -6.82 -3.27
CA THR A 24 4.83 -7.15 -1.84
C THR A 24 3.95 -6.19 -1.02
N MET A 25 3.93 -4.89 -1.35
CA MET A 25 3.02 -3.94 -0.71
C MET A 25 1.55 -4.28 -1.01
N GLU A 26 1.23 -4.57 -2.27
CA GLU A 26 -0.12 -4.93 -2.71
C GLU A 26 -0.66 -6.15 -1.95
N ASP A 27 0.11 -7.25 -1.93
CA ASP A 27 -0.22 -8.48 -1.21
C ASP A 27 -0.42 -8.20 0.29
N ALA A 28 0.49 -7.45 0.90
CA ALA A 28 0.39 -7.08 2.31
C ALA A 28 -0.82 -6.18 2.62
N ILE A 29 -1.24 -5.30 1.71
CA ILE A 29 -2.49 -4.52 1.85
C ILE A 29 -3.71 -5.45 1.79
N HIS A 30 -3.72 -6.42 0.88
CA HIS A 30 -4.80 -7.40 0.79
C HIS A 30 -4.93 -8.20 2.08
N GLU A 31 -3.81 -8.67 2.63
CA GLU A 31 -3.71 -9.40 3.89
C GLU A 31 -3.87 -8.52 5.14
N SER A 32 -3.96 -7.20 4.98
CA SER A 32 -3.98 -6.22 6.09
C SER A 32 -2.74 -6.31 6.99
N ASN A 33 -1.62 -6.79 6.47
CA ASN A 33 -0.32 -6.83 7.13
C ASN A 33 0.37 -5.46 7.02
N TRP A 34 -0.12 -4.47 7.78
CA TRP A 34 0.37 -3.09 7.74
C TRP A 34 1.84 -2.92 8.12
N TYR A 35 2.41 -3.87 8.88
CA TYR A 35 3.84 -3.87 9.18
C TYR A 35 4.67 -4.12 7.92
N GLU A 36 4.27 -5.11 7.12
CA GLU A 36 4.94 -5.46 5.88
C GLU A 36 4.77 -4.38 4.80
N VAL A 37 3.58 -3.76 4.72
CA VAL A 37 3.36 -2.57 3.87
C VAL A 37 4.39 -1.48 4.16
N LYS A 38 4.57 -1.13 5.44
CA LYS A 38 5.55 -0.10 5.87
C LYS A 38 7.00 -0.54 5.63
N SER A 39 7.29 -1.83 5.75
CA SER A 39 8.63 -2.37 5.51
C SER A 39 9.00 -2.28 4.03
N ALA A 40 8.10 -2.70 3.15
CA ALA A 40 8.29 -2.67 1.71
C ALA A 40 8.34 -1.22 1.17
N ASP A 41 7.51 -0.32 1.68
CA ASP A 41 7.55 1.12 1.35
C ASP A 41 8.92 1.74 1.68
N LYS A 42 9.44 1.50 2.90
CA LYS A 42 10.78 1.99 3.29
C LYS A 42 11.88 1.47 2.37
N GLN A 43 11.82 0.18 2.00
CA GLN A 43 12.78 -0.42 1.08
C GLN A 43 12.68 0.20 -0.32
N LEU A 44 11.47 0.47 -0.80
CA LEU A 44 11.22 1.09 -2.10
C LEU A 44 11.75 2.53 -2.13
N LEU A 45 11.48 3.33 -1.09
CA LEU A 45 11.99 4.70 -0.96
C LEU A 45 13.52 4.73 -0.92
N ALA A 46 14.13 3.83 -0.15
CA ALA A 46 15.60 3.72 -0.07
C ALA A 46 16.21 3.33 -1.42
N LEU A 47 15.62 2.35 -2.12
CA LEU A 47 16.05 1.95 -3.45
C LEU A 47 15.91 3.11 -4.44
N TYR A 48 14.77 3.79 -4.46
CA TYR A 48 14.53 4.90 -5.37
C TYR A 48 15.54 6.04 -5.17
N ALA A 49 15.83 6.40 -3.92
CA ALA A 49 16.84 7.41 -3.59
C ALA A 49 18.25 7.01 -4.07
N GLN A 50 18.62 5.73 -3.94
CA GLN A 50 19.88 5.22 -4.48
C GLN A 50 19.92 5.32 -6.01
N LEU A 51 18.83 4.90 -6.67
CA LEU A 51 18.73 4.93 -8.13
C LEU A 51 18.81 6.35 -8.69
N GLN A 52 18.26 7.36 -8.01
CA GLN A 52 18.36 8.76 -8.44
C GLN A 52 19.79 9.27 -8.61
N SER A 53 20.75 8.69 -7.88
CA SER A 53 22.18 9.03 -8.02
C SER A 53 22.87 8.37 -9.21
N MET A 54 22.22 7.41 -9.87
CA MET A 54 22.81 6.64 -10.96
C MET A 54 22.76 7.42 -12.28
N PRO A 55 23.87 7.49 -13.05
CA PRO A 55 23.93 8.26 -14.29
C PRO A 55 22.90 7.85 -15.36
N TRP A 56 22.46 6.59 -15.31
CA TRP A 56 21.52 6.01 -16.26
C TRP A 56 20.06 6.09 -15.81
N PHE A 57 19.78 6.59 -14.61
CA PHE A 57 18.42 6.59 -14.06
C PHE A 57 17.46 7.46 -14.88
N SER A 58 17.95 8.59 -15.39
CA SER A 58 17.17 9.48 -16.26
C SER A 58 16.67 8.82 -17.54
N SER A 59 17.35 7.77 -18.03
CA SER A 59 16.90 7.01 -19.20
C SER A 59 15.79 5.99 -18.90
N MET A 60 15.49 5.70 -17.62
CA MET A 60 14.41 4.78 -17.22
C MET A 60 13.06 5.49 -17.07
N LYS A 61 12.71 6.38 -18.01
CA LYS A 61 11.54 7.25 -17.84
C LYS A 61 10.23 6.47 -17.81
N THR A 62 10.09 5.46 -18.65
CA THR A 62 8.89 4.61 -18.70
C THR A 62 8.70 3.86 -17.38
N GLU A 63 9.77 3.29 -16.82
CA GLU A 63 9.73 2.58 -15.55
C GLU A 63 9.40 3.51 -14.38
N GLN A 64 9.92 4.73 -14.39
CA GLN A 64 9.57 5.75 -13.39
C GLN A 64 8.10 6.16 -13.46
N ASP A 65 7.55 6.32 -14.66
CA ASP A 65 6.16 6.70 -14.85
C ASP A 65 5.22 5.54 -14.44
N ASN A 66 5.59 4.29 -14.76
CA ASN A 66 4.89 3.08 -14.29
C ASN A 66 4.91 2.95 -12.77
N LEU A 67 6.08 3.16 -12.14
CA LEU A 67 6.22 3.15 -10.68
C LEU A 67 5.26 4.14 -10.02
N LYS A 68 5.17 5.37 -10.52
CA LYS A 68 4.27 6.40 -9.98
C LYS A 68 2.81 6.01 -10.10
N ALA A 69 2.40 5.50 -11.27
CA ALA A 69 1.02 5.06 -11.48
C ALA A 69 0.66 3.92 -10.52
N ARG A 70 1.48 2.89 -10.46
CA ARG A 70 1.24 1.72 -9.60
C ARG A 70 1.24 2.09 -8.12
N TYR A 71 2.13 2.98 -7.68
CA TYR A 71 2.12 3.47 -6.31
C TYR A 71 0.85 4.27 -5.97
N ALA A 72 0.31 5.06 -6.91
CA ALA A 72 -0.95 5.75 -6.73
C ALA A 72 -2.12 4.77 -6.57
N ASP A 73 -2.14 3.68 -7.35
CA ASP A 73 -3.15 2.63 -7.22
C ASP A 73 -3.11 1.97 -5.83
N LEU A 74 -1.92 1.77 -5.24
CA LEU A 74 -1.79 1.25 -3.88
C LEU A 74 -2.33 2.22 -2.82
N ILE A 75 -2.14 3.54 -2.99
CA ILE A 75 -2.73 4.55 -2.10
C ILE A 75 -4.26 4.49 -2.14
N GLU A 76 -4.83 4.36 -3.33
CA GLU A 76 -6.27 4.20 -3.53
C GLU A 76 -6.77 2.93 -2.83
N LEU A 77 -6.07 1.80 -2.99
CA LEU A 77 -6.40 0.53 -2.34
C LEU A 77 -6.38 0.64 -0.80
N VAL A 78 -5.36 1.29 -0.23
CA VAL A 78 -5.29 1.57 1.22
C VAL A 78 -6.48 2.43 1.68
N SER A 79 -6.83 3.46 0.90
CA SER A 79 -7.95 4.34 1.20
C SER A 79 -9.29 3.60 1.20
N GLN A 80 -9.49 2.68 0.25
CA GLN A 80 -10.66 1.81 0.20
C GLN A 80 -10.75 0.88 1.42
N LYS A 81 -9.62 0.26 1.83
CA LYS A 81 -9.54 -0.56 3.05
C LYS A 81 -9.90 0.25 4.30
N GLN A 82 -9.39 1.48 4.40
CA GLN A 82 -9.70 2.37 5.52
C GLN A 82 -11.19 2.75 5.55
N ALA A 83 -11.80 3.06 4.41
CA ALA A 83 -13.22 3.36 4.31
C ALA A 83 -14.09 2.17 4.75
N ALA A 84 -13.74 0.95 4.34
CA ALA A 84 -14.45 -0.27 4.74
C ALA A 84 -14.41 -0.50 6.25
N ILE A 85 -13.25 -0.30 6.90
CA ILE A 85 -13.11 -0.40 8.35
C ILE A 85 -13.99 0.63 9.06
N LYS A 86 -14.04 1.87 8.57
CA LYS A 86 -14.88 2.92 9.15
C LYS A 86 -16.37 2.55 9.11
N VAL A 87 -16.84 1.96 8.01
CA VAL A 87 -18.22 1.47 7.89
C VAL A 87 -18.50 0.34 8.88
N GLN A 88 -17.55 -0.59 9.05
CA GLN A 88 -17.71 -1.68 10.03
C GLN A 88 -17.77 -1.17 11.47
N MET A 89 -16.93 -0.19 11.83
CA MET A 89 -16.97 0.45 13.15
C MET A 89 -18.31 1.15 13.41
N GLN A 90 -18.85 1.84 12.42
CA GLN A 90 -20.15 2.50 12.53
C GLN A 90 -21.28 1.50 12.80
N ARG A 91 -21.31 0.39 12.04
CA ARG A 91 -22.30 -0.68 12.25
C ARG A 91 -22.17 -1.31 13.64
N HIS A 92 -20.95 -1.57 14.09
CA HIS A 92 -20.72 -2.11 15.43
C HIS A 92 -21.23 -1.18 16.53
N GLN A 93 -21.08 0.14 16.36
CA GLN A 93 -21.61 1.12 17.29
C GLN A 93 -23.15 1.13 17.31
N GLU A 94 -23.78 1.08 16.13
CA GLU A 94 -25.24 0.99 15.97
C GLU A 94 -25.80 -0.29 16.61
N ASP A 95 -25.16 -1.43 16.38
CA ASP A 95 -25.56 -2.73 16.98
C ASP A 95 -25.48 -2.68 18.50
N LYS A 96 -24.41 -2.09 19.05
CA LYS A 96 -24.23 -1.92 20.50
C LYS A 96 -25.33 -1.04 21.09
N GLU A 97 -25.65 0.08 20.44
CA GLU A 97 -26.73 0.97 20.86
C GLU A 97 -28.10 0.27 20.83
N GLY A 98 -28.36 -0.51 19.77
CA GLY A 98 -29.57 -1.33 19.66
C GLY A 98 -29.70 -2.34 20.80
N LEU A 99 -28.63 -3.09 21.10
CA LEU A 99 -28.62 -4.06 22.20
C LEU A 99 -28.87 -3.39 23.56
N LEU A 100 -28.25 -2.25 23.83
CA LEU A 100 -28.46 -1.50 25.07
C LEU A 100 -29.90 -0.96 25.18
N ALA A 101 -30.50 -0.52 24.08
CA ALA A 101 -31.90 -0.11 24.04
C ALA A 101 -32.84 -1.29 24.35
N TYR A 102 -32.59 -2.46 23.78
CA TYR A 102 -33.34 -3.68 24.09
C TYR A 102 -33.21 -4.11 25.55
N GLU A 103 -32.00 -4.05 26.12
CA GLU A 103 -31.76 -4.38 27.53
C GLU A 103 -32.52 -3.44 28.48
N LYS A 104 -32.51 -2.13 28.22
CA LYS A 104 -33.30 -1.15 28.99
C LYS A 104 -34.80 -1.44 28.96
N VAL A 105 -35.33 -1.75 27.77
CA VAL A 105 -36.75 -2.11 27.61
C VAL A 105 -37.08 -3.39 28.39
N GLN A 106 -36.22 -4.42 28.35
CA GLN A 106 -36.42 -5.66 29.12
C GLN A 106 -36.35 -5.44 30.64
N GLN A 107 -35.55 -4.48 31.10
CA GLN A 107 -35.46 -4.10 32.51
C GLN A 107 -36.60 -3.16 32.96
N GLY A 108 -37.56 -2.83 32.09
CA GLY A 108 -38.68 -1.94 32.39
C GLY A 108 -38.28 -0.47 32.55
N LEU A 109 -37.07 -0.10 32.13
CA LEU A 109 -36.60 1.27 32.09
C LEU A 109 -37.07 1.92 30.79
N SER A 110 -37.57 3.16 30.85
CA SER A 110 -37.94 3.89 29.63
C SER A 110 -36.69 4.19 28.79
N LEU A 111 -36.86 4.19 27.46
CA LEU A 111 -35.83 4.54 26.49
C LEU A 111 -35.21 5.92 26.74
#